data_AF-F0XRX4-F1
#
_entry.id   AF-F0XRX4-F1
#
_cell.length_a   1.000
_cell.length_b   1.000
_cell.length_c   1.000
_cell.angle_alpha   90.00
_cell.angle_beta   90.00
_cell.angle_gamma   90.00
#
_symmetry.space_group_name_H-M   'P 1'
#
loop_
_entity.id
_entity.type
_entity.pdbx_description
1 polymer ?
#
loop_
_entity_poly.entity_id
_entity_poly.type
_entity_poly.pdbx_seq_one_letter_code
_entity_poly.pdbx_strand_id
1 'polypeptide(L)'
;MPDTLKRQIVLRPEFTLNIYGGSGSGGSQTPVALPARNTVDPTVTELLVAVKELTAKVNDQQNDITALGKLVVDQQNKITALETRIKSQPWLAQTVDCGTWKVAHPGRAWNSARQEAYIKFAKNFMMAPKVTVTLNLVDADHGYNLRIAVYSTDVDIYEVGITWIAVGL
;
A
#
# COMPACT_ATOMS: atom_id res chain seq x y z
N MET A 1 -15.44 -45.91 4.83
CA MET A 1 -14.01 -45.95 5.22
C MET A 1 -13.75 -47.33 5.80
N PRO A 2 -12.59 -47.96 5.56
CA PRO A 2 -11.28 -47.44 5.96
C PRO A 2 -10.49 -46.73 4.84
N ASP A 3 -9.25 -46.38 5.17
CA ASP A 3 -8.44 -45.36 4.50
C ASP A 3 -7.45 -45.86 3.43
N THR A 4 -6.90 -44.85 2.76
CA THR A 4 -5.83 -44.89 1.77
C THR A 4 -4.63 -45.76 2.12
N LEU A 5 -3.93 -46.28 1.11
CA LEU A 5 -2.48 -46.41 1.15
C LEU A 5 -1.86 -46.07 -0.22
N LYS A 6 -1.12 -44.96 -0.28
CA LYS A 6 -0.36 -44.56 -1.48
C LYS A 6 0.73 -45.60 -1.76
N ARG A 7 0.84 -46.08 -3.00
CA ARG A 7 2.00 -46.86 -3.46
C ARG A 7 2.89 -46.01 -4.37
N GLN A 8 3.97 -45.52 -3.79
CA GLN A 8 5.07 -44.88 -4.51
C GLN A 8 5.80 -45.92 -5.36
N ILE A 9 5.80 -45.77 -6.68
CA ILE A 9 6.56 -46.66 -7.58
C ILE A 9 7.98 -46.13 -7.68
N VAL A 10 8.93 -46.91 -7.18
CA VAL A 10 10.37 -46.64 -7.30
C VAL A 10 10.87 -47.29 -8.59
N LEU A 11 11.25 -46.47 -9.57
CA LEU A 11 11.86 -46.97 -10.80
C LEU A 11 13.32 -47.37 -10.54
N ARG A 12 13.66 -48.61 -10.87
CA ARG A 12 15.02 -49.16 -10.82
C ARG A 12 15.42 -49.62 -12.24
N PRO A 13 16.28 -48.89 -12.96
CA PRO A 13 16.86 -49.40 -14.19
C PRO A 13 17.94 -50.43 -13.85
N GLU A 14 17.65 -51.71 -14.06
CA GLU A 14 18.66 -52.76 -14.13
C GLU A 14 19.27 -52.81 -15.54
N PHE A 15 20.49 -53.33 -15.66
CA PHE A 15 21.11 -53.62 -16.95
C PHE A 15 21.89 -54.93 -16.87
N THR A 16 21.88 -55.68 -17.97
CA THR A 16 22.53 -56.99 -18.11
C THR A 16 23.46 -56.96 -19.31
N LEU A 17 24.74 -57.32 -19.12
CA LEU A 17 25.68 -57.56 -20.22
C LEU A 17 26.44 -58.87 -19.95
N ASN A 18 26.55 -59.69 -21.00
CA ASN A 18 26.87 -61.12 -21.01
C ASN A 18 27.21 -61.48 -22.48
N ILE A 19 28.08 -62.40 -22.90
CA ILE A 19 29.23 -63.21 -22.39
C ILE A 19 29.99 -63.72 -23.66
N TYR A 20 31.17 -64.37 -23.69
CA TYR A 20 32.04 -65.05 -22.71
C TYR A 20 33.52 -64.58 -22.86
N GLY A 21 34.51 -65.43 -22.53
CA GLY A 21 35.94 -65.26 -22.83
C GLY A 21 36.62 -66.62 -23.11
N GLY A 22 37.96 -66.63 -23.26
CA GLY A 22 38.73 -67.88 -23.42
C GLY A 22 40.23 -67.64 -23.70
N SER A 23 41.10 -68.45 -23.08
CA SER A 23 42.56 -68.43 -23.33
C SER A 23 42.92 -69.36 -24.51
N GLY A 24 43.78 -68.89 -25.42
CA GLY A 24 44.24 -69.70 -26.57
C GLY A 24 45.58 -69.21 -27.14
N SER A 25 46.56 -70.11 -27.18
CA SER A 25 47.94 -69.86 -27.61
C SER A 25 48.10 -69.52 -29.11
N GLY A 26 49.01 -68.58 -29.41
CA GLY A 26 49.90 -68.68 -30.57
C GLY A 26 49.53 -67.89 -31.82
N GLY A 27 50.34 -66.87 -32.15
CA GLY A 27 50.31 -66.18 -33.45
C GLY A 27 51.11 -64.88 -33.45
N SER A 28 52.13 -64.78 -34.29
CA SER A 28 52.89 -63.54 -34.51
C SER A 28 52.35 -62.81 -35.73
N GLN A 29 51.89 -61.56 -35.56
CA GLN A 29 51.67 -60.60 -36.65
C GLN A 29 51.99 -59.16 -36.22
N THR A 30 52.12 -58.28 -37.22
CA THR A 30 52.72 -56.94 -37.17
C THR A 30 51.90 -55.89 -36.41
N PRO A 31 52.55 -54.81 -35.92
CA PRO A 31 51.85 -53.70 -35.25
C PRO A 31 50.91 -52.96 -36.21
N VAL A 32 49.62 -52.98 -35.93
CA VAL A 32 48.62 -52.10 -36.54
C VAL A 32 48.69 -50.74 -35.85
N ALA A 33 48.68 -49.66 -36.63
CA ALA A 33 48.73 -48.30 -36.10
C ALA A 33 47.49 -47.97 -35.24
N LEU A 34 47.68 -47.22 -34.15
CA LEU A 34 46.56 -46.73 -33.35
C LEU A 34 45.68 -45.78 -34.19
N PRO A 35 44.35 -45.82 -34.07
CA PRO A 35 43.49 -44.82 -34.66
C PRO A 35 43.79 -43.44 -34.07
N ALA A 36 43.62 -42.39 -34.89
CA ALA A 36 44.00 -41.04 -34.51
C ALA A 36 43.23 -40.54 -33.27
N ARG A 37 43.96 -39.85 -32.39
CA ARG A 37 43.49 -39.13 -31.21
C ARG A 37 42.19 -38.36 -31.49
N ASN A 38 41.14 -38.60 -30.70
CA ASN A 38 39.83 -37.95 -30.80
C ASN A 38 39.92 -36.46 -31.18
N THR A 39 39.60 -36.14 -32.44
CA THR A 39 39.20 -34.80 -32.84
C THR A 39 37.84 -34.51 -32.24
N VAL A 40 37.82 -33.66 -31.21
CA VAL A 40 36.56 -33.12 -30.66
C VAL A 40 35.87 -32.34 -31.78
N ASP A 41 34.59 -32.63 -32.01
CA ASP A 41 33.81 -31.96 -33.04
C ASP A 41 33.77 -30.43 -32.78
N PRO A 42 34.06 -29.58 -33.78
CA PRO A 42 34.05 -28.14 -33.59
C PRO A 42 32.68 -27.62 -33.14
N THR A 43 31.57 -28.24 -33.60
CA THR A 43 30.21 -27.83 -33.21
C THR A 43 29.95 -28.06 -31.72
N VAL A 44 30.47 -29.17 -31.15
CA VAL A 44 30.41 -29.45 -29.71
C VAL A 44 31.22 -28.43 -28.92
N THR A 45 32.32 -27.92 -29.48
CA THR A 45 33.16 -26.89 -28.86
C THR A 45 32.45 -25.53 -28.82
N GLU A 46 31.79 -25.13 -29.90
CA GLU A 46 30.98 -23.90 -29.97
C GLU A 46 29.78 -23.95 -29.02
N LEU A 47 29.05 -25.08 -29.00
CA LEU A 47 27.95 -25.31 -28.05
C LEU A 47 28.42 -25.20 -26.59
N LEU A 48 29.61 -25.71 -26.27
CA LEU A 48 30.18 -25.61 -24.92
C LEU A 48 30.53 -24.17 -24.52
N VAL A 49 30.85 -23.29 -25.48
CA VAL A 49 31.04 -21.84 -25.23
C VAL A 49 29.69 -21.17 -25.00
N ALA A 50 28.70 -21.41 -25.88
CA ALA A 50 27.36 -20.83 -25.76
C ALA A 50 26.67 -21.18 -24.44
N VAL A 51 26.81 -22.44 -23.97
CA VAL A 51 26.29 -22.87 -22.65
C VAL A 51 26.97 -22.12 -21.49
N LYS A 52 28.28 -21.84 -21.56
CA LYS A 52 28.97 -21.07 -20.52
C LYS A 52 28.50 -19.62 -20.47
N GLU A 53 28.35 -18.97 -21.62
CA GLU A 53 27.80 -17.61 -21.69
C GLU A 53 26.37 -17.52 -21.18
N LEU A 54 25.51 -18.48 -21.55
CA LEU A 54 24.14 -18.53 -21.05
C LEU A 54 24.10 -18.75 -19.54
N THR A 55 24.97 -19.62 -19.01
CA THR A 55 25.12 -19.85 -17.56
C THR A 55 25.53 -18.58 -16.83
N ALA A 56 26.46 -17.79 -17.37
CA ALA A 56 26.84 -16.50 -16.79
C ALA A 56 25.65 -15.52 -16.77
N LYS A 57 24.98 -15.33 -17.91
CA LYS A 57 23.81 -14.44 -18.04
C LYS A 57 22.68 -14.81 -17.07
N VAL A 58 22.44 -16.11 -16.83
CA VAL A 58 21.45 -16.59 -15.85
C VAL A 58 21.87 -16.28 -14.41
N ASN A 59 23.16 -16.41 -14.07
CA ASN A 59 23.67 -16.03 -12.75
C ASN A 59 23.57 -14.52 -12.49
N ASP A 60 23.88 -13.69 -13.49
CA ASP A 60 23.74 -12.23 -13.40
C ASP A 60 22.27 -11.83 -13.21
N GLN A 61 21.35 -12.40 -13.98
CA GLN A 61 19.90 -12.21 -13.80
C GLN A 61 19.43 -12.67 -12.41
N GLN A 62 19.96 -13.77 -11.88
CA GLN A 62 19.63 -14.24 -10.53
C GLN A 62 20.12 -13.27 -9.44
N ASN A 63 21.25 -12.59 -9.65
CA ASN A 63 21.74 -11.54 -8.76
C ASN A 63 20.82 -10.30 -8.81
N ASP A 64 20.43 -9.85 -10.01
CA ASP A 64 19.53 -8.71 -10.20
C ASP A 64 18.14 -8.95 -9.57
N ILE A 65 17.55 -10.14 -9.79
CA ILE A 65 16.28 -10.56 -9.17
C ILE A 65 16.41 -10.54 -7.63
N THR A 66 17.55 -10.96 -7.09
CA THR A 66 17.82 -10.95 -5.64
C THR A 66 17.98 -9.53 -5.10
N ALA A 67 18.54 -8.60 -5.86
CA ALA A 67 18.64 -7.19 -5.51
C ALA A 67 17.27 -6.49 -5.54
N LEU A 68 16.48 -6.72 -6.61
CA LEU A 68 15.12 -6.20 -6.75
C LEU A 68 14.20 -6.72 -5.63
N GLY A 69 14.30 -8.00 -5.26
CA GLY A 69 13.55 -8.58 -4.14
C GLY A 69 13.80 -7.85 -2.81
N LYS A 70 15.05 -7.47 -2.52
CA LYS A 70 15.39 -6.66 -1.33
C LYS A 70 14.78 -5.26 -1.40
N LEU A 71 14.81 -4.62 -2.56
CA LEU A 71 14.23 -3.28 -2.76
C LEU A 71 12.70 -3.28 -2.55
N VAL A 72 11.99 -4.29 -3.05
CA VAL A 72 10.54 -4.43 -2.86
C VAL A 72 10.18 -4.59 -1.38
N VAL A 73 10.94 -5.39 -0.63
CA VAL A 73 10.72 -5.56 0.83
C VAL A 73 10.97 -4.26 1.60
N ASP A 74 12.04 -3.53 1.28
CA ASP A 74 12.33 -2.21 1.88
C ASP A 74 11.24 -1.17 1.55
N GLN A 75 10.74 -1.14 0.31
CA GLN A 75 9.62 -0.28 -0.09
C GLN A 75 8.32 -0.65 0.65
N GLN A 76 8.00 -1.95 0.79
CA GLN A 76 6.82 -2.41 1.53
C GLN A 76 6.89 -2.01 3.01
N ASN A 77 8.08 -2.12 3.64
CA ASN A 77 8.30 -1.66 5.01
C ASN A 77 8.09 -0.15 5.16
N LYS A 78 8.59 0.65 4.20
CA LYS A 78 8.41 2.11 4.16
C LYS A 78 6.94 2.51 4.00
N ILE A 79 6.19 1.84 3.11
CA ILE A 79 4.74 2.05 2.95
C ILE A 79 3.99 1.74 4.26
N THR A 80 4.26 0.59 4.87
CA THR A 80 3.63 0.14 6.12
C THR A 80 3.91 1.14 7.27
N ALA A 81 5.13 1.67 7.35
CA ALA A 81 5.48 2.71 8.33
C ALA A 81 4.78 4.06 8.06
N LEU A 82 4.62 4.45 6.79
CA LEU A 82 3.88 5.67 6.42
C LEU A 82 2.39 5.55 6.70
N GLU A 83 1.76 4.41 6.38
CA GLU A 83 0.37 4.12 6.76
C GLU A 83 0.16 4.21 8.27
N THR A 84 1.06 3.60 9.05
CA THR A 84 0.99 3.63 10.52
C THR A 84 1.06 5.07 11.04
N ARG A 85 1.98 5.89 10.49
CA ARG A 85 2.09 7.31 10.82
C ARG A 85 0.82 8.09 10.46
N ILE A 86 0.26 7.89 9.26
CA ILE A 86 -0.99 8.54 8.82
C ILE A 86 -2.15 8.17 9.76
N LYS A 87 -2.31 6.89 10.08
CA LYS A 87 -3.34 6.39 11.01
C LYS A 87 -3.17 6.93 12.44
N SER A 88 -1.94 7.28 12.83
CA SER A 88 -1.65 7.92 14.14
C SER A 88 -1.79 9.45 14.17
N GLN A 89 -2.13 10.13 13.07
CA GLN A 89 -2.24 11.59 13.02
C GLN A 89 -3.68 12.07 13.26
N PRO A 90 -4.03 12.56 14.47
CA PRO A 90 -5.41 12.91 14.81
C PRO A 90 -5.95 14.11 14.01
N TRP A 91 -5.08 14.94 13.42
CA TRP A 91 -5.50 16.08 12.60
C TRP A 91 -6.04 15.68 11.22
N LEU A 92 -5.66 14.52 10.67
CA LEU A 92 -6.20 14.03 9.39
C LEU A 92 -7.64 13.50 9.51
N ALA A 93 -8.12 13.29 10.75
CA ALA A 93 -9.50 12.93 11.05
C ALA A 93 -10.39 14.14 11.41
N GLN A 94 -9.90 15.38 11.21
CA GLN A 94 -10.69 16.58 11.49
C GLN A 94 -11.80 16.78 10.46
N THR A 95 -13.00 16.31 10.78
CA THR A 95 -14.24 16.82 10.19
C THR A 95 -14.29 18.33 10.41
N VAL A 96 -14.58 19.08 9.36
CA VAL A 96 -14.89 20.50 9.40
C VAL A 96 -16.25 20.70 8.74
N ASP A 97 -17.06 21.57 9.32
CA ASP A 97 -18.32 22.03 8.77
C ASP A 97 -18.40 23.56 8.88
N CYS A 98 -19.09 24.22 7.95
CA CYS A 98 -19.19 25.67 7.89
C CYS A 98 -20.39 26.14 7.06
N GLY A 99 -20.87 27.35 7.33
CA GLY A 99 -22.01 27.92 6.63
C GLY A 99 -22.24 29.38 6.98
N THR A 100 -23.33 29.95 6.48
CA THR A 100 -23.83 31.28 6.86
C THR A 100 -25.33 31.18 7.04
N TRP A 101 -25.79 31.38 8.27
CA TRP A 101 -27.20 31.31 8.62
C TRP A 101 -27.76 32.72 8.77
N LYS A 102 -28.79 33.03 7.99
CA LYS A 102 -29.51 34.30 8.09
C LYS A 102 -30.58 34.17 9.17
N VAL A 103 -30.49 34.98 10.21
CA VAL A 103 -31.56 35.13 11.21
C VAL A 103 -32.78 35.74 10.51
N ALA A 104 -33.78 34.92 10.22
CA ALA A 104 -35.02 35.37 9.62
C ALA A 104 -35.93 35.98 10.69
N HIS A 105 -35.83 37.30 10.90
CA HIS A 105 -36.81 38.08 11.65
C HIS A 105 -37.16 39.37 10.92
N PRO A 106 -38.29 39.42 10.19
CA PRO A 106 -38.74 40.62 9.48
C PRO A 106 -39.37 41.64 10.46
N GLY A 107 -38.60 42.11 11.43
CA GLY A 107 -39.07 43.08 12.42
C GLY A 107 -38.14 43.30 13.62
N ARG A 108 -37.33 44.38 13.57
CA ARG A 108 -36.78 45.11 14.72
C ARG A 108 -36.12 44.27 15.84
N ALA A 109 -35.15 43.42 15.51
CA ALA A 109 -34.29 42.75 16.50
C ALA A 109 -33.56 43.72 17.45
N TRP A 110 -33.37 44.99 17.06
CA TRP A 110 -32.74 46.06 17.85
C TRP A 110 -33.34 46.28 19.25
N ASN A 111 -34.63 45.93 19.44
CA ASN A 111 -35.32 46.06 20.73
C ASN A 111 -35.40 44.73 21.52
N SER A 112 -34.74 43.67 21.04
CA SER A 112 -34.68 42.34 21.68
C SER A 112 -33.29 42.09 22.26
N ALA A 113 -33.15 42.26 23.59
CA ALA A 113 -31.85 42.24 24.27
C ALA A 113 -31.05 40.92 24.15
N ARG A 114 -31.68 39.82 23.74
CA ARG A 114 -31.06 38.52 23.46
C ARG A 114 -31.92 37.75 22.48
N GLN A 115 -31.29 37.07 21.52
CA GLN A 115 -31.94 36.17 20.57
C GLN A 115 -31.05 34.94 20.33
N GLU A 116 -31.68 33.81 20.00
CA GLU A 116 -31.03 32.49 19.94
C GLU A 116 -31.55 31.67 18.74
N ALA A 117 -30.69 30.83 18.17
CA ALA A 117 -31.06 29.84 17.16
C ALA A 117 -30.15 28.61 17.25
N TYR A 118 -30.72 27.42 17.01
CA TYR A 118 -29.99 26.16 16.97
C TYR A 118 -29.70 25.76 15.52
N ILE A 119 -28.46 25.35 15.26
CA ILE A 119 -27.94 25.04 13.93
C ILE A 119 -27.45 23.60 13.92
N LYS A 120 -28.10 22.75 13.11
CA LYS A 120 -27.64 21.38 12.85
C LYS A 120 -26.47 21.37 11.89
N PHE A 121 -25.44 20.61 12.23
CA PHE A 121 -24.30 20.36 11.37
C PHE A 121 -24.72 19.49 10.17
N ALA A 122 -24.06 19.69 9.02
CA ALA A 122 -24.23 18.85 7.84
C ALA A 122 -23.60 17.45 8.02
N LYS A 123 -22.76 17.28 9.06
CA LYS A 123 -22.10 16.02 9.44
C LYS A 123 -22.02 15.91 10.95
N ASN A 124 -22.31 14.73 11.49
CA ASN A 124 -22.12 14.44 12.91
C ASN A 124 -20.61 14.42 13.26
N PHE A 125 -20.25 14.93 14.43
CA PHE A 125 -18.88 14.88 14.96
C PHE A 125 -18.71 13.70 15.93
N MET A 126 -17.47 13.27 16.18
CA MET A 126 -17.18 12.23 17.19
C MET A 126 -17.08 12.78 18.62
N MET A 127 -16.95 14.09 18.77
CA MET A 127 -16.91 14.87 20.02
C MET A 127 -17.32 16.30 19.70
N ALA A 128 -17.81 17.06 20.69
CA ALA A 128 -18.27 18.43 20.47
C ALA A 128 -17.16 19.30 19.83
N PRO A 129 -17.39 19.92 18.65
CA PRO A 129 -16.36 20.64 17.92
C PRO A 129 -16.06 22.01 18.55
N LYS A 130 -14.87 22.55 18.27
CA LYS A 130 -14.58 23.95 18.61
C LYS A 130 -15.23 24.88 17.58
N VAL A 131 -16.41 25.39 17.90
CA VAL A 131 -17.11 26.38 17.06
C VAL A 131 -16.44 27.76 17.18
N THR A 132 -16.49 28.55 16.10
CA THR A 132 -16.15 29.97 16.07
C THR A 132 -17.22 30.68 15.25
N VAL A 133 -17.72 31.81 15.74
CA VAL A 133 -18.84 32.54 15.13
C VAL A 133 -18.39 33.95 14.74
N THR A 134 -18.81 34.43 13.57
CA THR A 134 -18.49 35.76 13.06
C THR A 134 -19.71 36.41 12.41
N LEU A 135 -19.71 37.74 12.35
CA LEU A 135 -20.73 38.52 11.63
C LEU A 135 -20.32 38.67 10.16
N ASN A 136 -21.18 38.20 9.25
CA ASN A 136 -20.97 38.33 7.80
C ASN A 136 -21.68 39.57 7.21
N LEU A 137 -22.79 40.00 7.84
CA LEU A 137 -23.52 41.22 7.50
C LEU A 137 -24.10 41.83 8.79
N VAL A 138 -24.08 43.16 8.89
CA VAL A 138 -24.78 43.94 9.90
C VAL A 138 -25.48 45.09 9.19
N ASP A 139 -26.74 45.32 9.53
CA ASP A 139 -27.50 46.53 9.20
C ASP A 139 -27.81 47.25 10.51
N ALA A 140 -27.51 48.54 10.59
CA ALA A 140 -27.51 49.32 11.83
C ALA A 140 -27.77 50.80 11.54
N ASP A 141 -28.63 51.42 12.34
CA ASP A 141 -28.95 52.84 12.20
C ASP A 141 -27.84 53.75 12.77
N HIS A 142 -27.52 54.80 12.01
CA HIS A 142 -26.52 55.81 12.35
C HIS A 142 -26.85 56.65 13.60
N GLY A 143 -28.10 56.60 14.08
CA GLY A 143 -28.56 57.33 15.27
C GLY A 143 -28.09 56.77 16.62
N TYR A 144 -27.44 55.61 16.65
CA TYR A 144 -27.14 54.87 17.89
C TYR A 144 -25.73 54.26 17.91
N ASN A 145 -25.24 53.91 19.11
CA ASN A 145 -23.98 53.19 19.25
C ASN A 145 -24.13 51.71 18.88
N LEU A 146 -23.39 51.24 17.88
CA LEU A 146 -23.40 49.83 17.49
C LEU A 146 -22.67 48.95 18.53
N ARG A 147 -23.43 48.14 19.27
CA ARG A 147 -22.90 47.12 20.18
C ARG A 147 -23.55 45.77 19.89
N ILE A 148 -22.77 44.83 19.35
CA ILE A 148 -23.19 43.45 19.09
C ILE A 148 -22.18 42.48 19.71
N ALA A 149 -22.69 41.47 20.41
CA ALA A 149 -21.95 40.27 20.77
C ALA A 149 -22.62 39.04 20.12
N VAL A 150 -21.81 38.13 19.59
CA VAL A 150 -22.27 36.84 19.04
C VAL A 150 -21.34 35.75 19.56
N TYR A 151 -21.91 34.64 20.03
CA TYR A 151 -21.15 33.51 20.54
C TYR A 151 -21.94 32.21 20.39
N SER A 152 -21.23 31.09 20.34
CA SER A 152 -21.82 29.75 20.40
C SER A 152 -22.15 29.38 21.85
N THR A 153 -23.33 28.84 22.07
CA THR A 153 -23.76 28.13 23.28
C THR A 153 -24.04 26.67 22.92
N ASP A 154 -24.19 25.81 23.93
CA ASP A 154 -24.84 24.49 23.78
C ASP A 154 -24.33 23.66 22.59
N VAL A 155 -22.99 23.56 22.48
CA VAL A 155 -22.32 22.84 21.39
C VAL A 155 -22.28 21.35 21.70
N ASP A 156 -22.91 20.52 20.86
CA ASP A 156 -22.86 19.06 20.96
C ASP A 156 -22.24 18.41 19.70
N ILE A 157 -22.55 17.14 19.40
CA ILE A 157 -22.03 16.41 18.23
C ILE A 157 -22.91 16.49 16.98
N TYR A 158 -24.09 17.10 17.08
CA TYR A 158 -25.13 17.19 16.04
C TYR A 158 -25.52 18.64 15.71
N GLU A 159 -25.47 19.53 16.70
CA GLU A 159 -25.86 20.93 16.57
C GLU A 159 -25.09 21.89 17.50
N VAL A 160 -25.34 23.17 17.30
CA VAL A 160 -24.82 24.28 18.12
C VAL A 160 -25.89 25.35 18.29
N GLY A 161 -26.04 25.83 19.53
CA GLY A 161 -26.76 27.07 19.81
C GLY A 161 -25.91 28.28 19.39
N ILE A 162 -26.50 29.26 18.71
CA ILE A 162 -25.90 30.58 18.49
C ILE A 162 -26.74 31.59 19.25
N THR A 163 -26.13 32.30 20.19
CA THR A 163 -26.73 33.45 20.87
C THR A 163 -26.15 34.73 20.28
N TRP A 164 -27.02 35.71 20.00
CA TRP A 164 -26.60 37.08 19.72
C TRP A 164 -27.33 38.09 20.60
N ILE A 165 -26.61 39.14 20.95
CA ILE A 165 -27.05 40.26 21.78
C ILE A 165 -26.71 41.52 21.00
N ALA A 166 -27.73 42.29 20.63
CA ALA A 166 -27.59 43.63 20.06
C ALA A 166 -28.22 44.63 21.04
N VAL A 167 -27.51 45.70 21.36
CA VAL A 167 -27.97 46.73 22.30
C VAL A 167 -27.74 48.11 21.70
N GLY A 168 -28.84 48.78 21.34
CA GLY A 168 -28.83 50.21 21.06
C GLY A 168 -28.78 51.04 22.34
N LEU A 169 -27.89 52.03 22.35
CA LEU A 169 -27.82 53.13 23.32
C LEU A 169 -27.66 54.44 22.54
#